data_AF-K0Z8B4-F1
#
_entry.id   AF-K0Z8B4-F1
#
_cell.length_a   1.000
_cell.length_b   1.000
_cell.length_c   1.000
_cell.angle_alpha   90.00
_cell.angle_beta   90.00
_cell.angle_gamma   90.00
#
_symmetry.space_group_name_H-M   'P 1'
#
loop_
_entity.id
_entity.type
_entity.pdbx_description
1 polymer ?
#
loop_
_entity_poly.entity_id
_entity_poly.type
_entity_poly.pdbx_seq_one_letter_code
_entity_poly.pdbx_strand_id
1 'polypeptide(L)'
;RNRQKVEQTILPLKENTLYYEQTEVTRPTQVEVSDHQVGLTEERQDLTLFAKETLDQLTKPAKLHFAERKPASYDQLDHPELDLASLDKAYDKLEREESSSFPELEFFGQMHGTYLFAQGRDGLYIIDQHAAQERVKYEEYRESIGNVDQSQQQLLVPYIFEFPADDALRLRERMPLLEEVGVFLAEYGENQFILREHPIWMAEEEIESGIYEMCDMLLLTKEVSIKKYRAELAIMMSCKRSIKANHRIDDHSARQLLYQLSQCDNPYNCPHGRPVLVHFTKSDMEKMFRRIQENHTSLRELGKY
;
A
#
# COMPACT_ATOMS: atom_id res chain seq x y z
N ARG A 1 62.83 -24.28 0.24
CA ARG A 1 62.26 -24.48 1.60
C ARG A 1 61.57 -23.16 1.95
N ASN A 2 60.26 -22.97 2.05
CA ASN A 2 59.10 -23.83 2.30
C ASN A 2 57.91 -23.30 1.48
N ARG A 3 57.18 -24.18 0.77
CA ARG A 3 55.79 -23.92 0.37
C ARG A 3 54.92 -24.60 1.42
N GLN A 4 54.28 -23.84 2.30
CA GLN A 4 53.23 -24.38 3.17
C GLN A 4 51.97 -24.56 2.31
N LYS A 5 51.50 -25.81 2.21
CA LYS A 5 50.19 -26.16 1.65
C LYS A 5 49.11 -25.63 2.59
N VAL A 6 48.09 -24.98 2.04
CA VAL A 6 46.87 -24.65 2.76
C VAL A 6 46.06 -25.94 2.89
N GLU A 7 45.88 -26.44 4.12
CA GLU A 7 45.00 -27.56 4.42
C GLU A 7 43.57 -27.05 4.62
N GLN A 8 42.62 -27.61 3.87
CA GLN A 8 41.20 -27.41 4.13
C GLN A 8 40.82 -28.17 5.40
N THR A 9 40.51 -27.44 6.47
CA THR A 9 39.85 -28.00 7.65
C THR A 9 38.37 -28.23 7.36
N ILE A 10 37.97 -29.49 7.24
CA ILE A 10 36.57 -29.89 7.16
C ILE A 10 36.08 -30.01 8.60
N LEU A 11 35.09 -29.19 8.98
CA LEU A 11 34.38 -29.34 10.26
C LEU A 11 33.67 -30.70 10.28
N PRO A 12 33.77 -31.50 11.35
CA PRO A 12 33.02 -32.74 11.44
C PRO A 12 31.53 -32.41 11.51
N LEU A 13 30.75 -33.07 10.65
CA LEU A 13 29.29 -33.01 10.67
C LEU A 13 28.80 -33.50 12.03
N LYS A 14 28.12 -32.64 12.78
CA LYS A 14 27.33 -33.08 13.94
C LYS A 14 26.18 -33.91 13.40
N GLU A 15 26.10 -35.17 13.82
CA GLU A 15 24.92 -36.00 13.57
C GLU A 15 23.70 -35.32 14.19
N ASN A 16 22.73 -35.02 13.34
CA ASN A 16 21.46 -34.47 13.73
C ASN A 16 20.58 -35.65 14.19
N THR A 17 20.49 -35.91 15.50
CA THR A 17 19.49 -36.83 16.05
C THR A 17 18.10 -36.18 15.99
N LEU A 18 17.59 -36.02 14.77
CA LEU A 18 16.15 -35.95 14.53
C LEU A 18 15.63 -37.37 14.71
N TYR A 19 14.98 -37.61 15.85
CA TYR A 19 14.22 -38.82 16.11
C TYR A 19 13.10 -38.93 15.08
N TYR A 20 13.28 -39.76 14.06
CA TYR A 20 12.18 -40.37 13.34
C TYR A 20 11.82 -41.67 14.06
N GLU A 21 10.72 -41.68 14.80
CA GLU A 21 10.10 -42.93 15.25
C GLU A 21 9.15 -43.42 14.15
N GLN A 22 9.49 -44.58 13.59
CA GLN A 22 8.67 -45.29 12.61
C GLN A 22 7.47 -45.93 13.32
N THR A 23 6.27 -45.45 12.97
CA THR A 23 4.99 -46.17 12.97
C THR A 23 4.74 -47.20 14.07
N GLU A 24 4.09 -46.77 15.16
CA GLU A 24 3.10 -47.63 15.80
C GLU A 24 1.72 -47.24 15.29
N VAL A 25 0.99 -48.24 14.78
CA VAL A 25 -0.42 -48.12 14.40
C VAL A 25 -1.20 -47.71 15.63
N THR A 26 -1.66 -46.46 15.67
CA THR A 26 -2.56 -45.98 16.71
C THR A 26 -3.80 -46.86 16.74
N ARG A 27 -3.94 -47.60 17.84
CA ARG A 27 -5.22 -48.19 18.25
C ARG A 27 -6.29 -47.08 18.23
N PRO A 28 -7.54 -47.37 17.85
CA PRO A 28 -8.60 -46.39 18.00
C PRO A 28 -8.68 -46.04 19.48
N THR A 29 -8.34 -44.81 19.83
CA THR A 29 -8.55 -44.27 21.16
C THR A 29 -10.05 -44.36 21.41
N GLN A 30 -10.48 -45.30 22.24
CA GLN A 30 -11.78 -45.18 22.86
C GLN A 30 -11.76 -43.83 23.56
N VAL A 31 -12.72 -42.97 23.22
CA VAL A 31 -12.99 -41.77 23.99
C VAL A 31 -13.43 -42.29 25.36
N GLU A 32 -12.50 -42.42 26.29
CA GLU A 32 -12.84 -42.44 27.70
C GLU A 32 -13.33 -41.04 28.01
N VAL A 33 -14.65 -40.88 27.92
CA VAL A 33 -15.35 -39.83 28.64
C VAL A 33 -14.99 -40.07 30.10
N SER A 34 -14.06 -39.28 30.63
CA SER A 34 -13.88 -39.23 32.07
C SER A 34 -15.17 -38.62 32.62
N ASP A 35 -16.12 -39.47 32.96
CA ASP A 35 -17.18 -39.12 33.90
C ASP A 35 -16.49 -38.86 35.23
N HIS A 36 -15.91 -37.66 35.37
CA HIS A 36 -15.69 -37.08 36.67
C HIS A 36 -17.06 -36.77 37.25
N GLN A 37 -17.73 -37.82 37.75
CA GLN A 37 -18.75 -37.66 38.76
C GLN A 37 -18.03 -37.09 39.98
N VAL A 38 -18.10 -35.77 40.11
CA VAL A 38 -17.78 -35.08 41.36
C VAL A 38 -18.75 -35.65 42.39
N GLY A 39 -18.27 -36.56 43.22
CA GLY A 39 -19.01 -36.99 44.40
C GLY A 39 -19.26 -35.76 45.25
N LEU A 40 -20.53 -35.39 45.41
CA LEU A 40 -20.95 -34.36 46.37
C LEU A 40 -20.75 -34.93 47.78
N THR A 41 -19.50 -34.93 48.26
CA THR A 41 -19.24 -35.00 49.70
C THR A 41 -19.68 -33.67 50.31
N GLU A 42 -20.44 -33.74 51.40
CA GLU A 42 -21.15 -32.63 52.07
C GLU A 42 -20.27 -31.53 52.68
N GLU A 43 -19.05 -31.33 52.21
CA GLU A 43 -18.20 -30.24 52.66
C GLU A 43 -18.20 -29.13 51.60
N ARG A 44 -19.08 -28.13 51.84
CA ARG A 44 -19.07 -26.83 51.16
C ARG A 44 -17.73 -26.14 51.36
N GLN A 45 -16.76 -26.41 50.49
CA GLN A 45 -15.56 -25.59 50.34
C GLN A 45 -15.44 -25.12 48.88
N ASP A 46 -15.87 -23.88 48.67
CA ASP A 46 -15.40 -22.91 47.68
C ASP A 46 -15.17 -23.37 46.22
N LEU A 47 -16.27 -23.76 45.56
CA LEU A 47 -16.39 -23.76 44.09
C LEU A 47 -16.42 -22.33 43.48
N THR A 48 -16.39 -21.29 44.31
CA THR A 48 -16.57 -19.89 43.91
C THR A 48 -15.29 -19.19 43.46
N LEU A 49 -14.10 -19.71 43.81
CA LEU A 49 -12.81 -19.09 43.44
C LEU A 49 -12.43 -19.36 41.98
N PHE A 50 -12.54 -20.61 41.52
CA PHE A 50 -12.30 -20.96 40.11
C PHE A 50 -13.32 -20.30 39.16
N ALA A 51 -14.58 -20.20 39.58
CA ALA A 51 -15.61 -19.53 38.77
C ALA A 51 -15.34 -18.03 38.62
N LYS A 52 -14.83 -17.36 39.67
CA LYS A 52 -14.53 -15.91 39.63
C LYS A 52 -13.33 -15.58 38.78
N GLU A 53 -12.21 -16.30 38.93
CA GLU A 53 -11.01 -16.01 38.13
C GLU A 53 -11.24 -16.29 36.63
N THR A 54 -11.99 -17.34 36.31
CA THR A 54 -12.35 -17.67 34.92
C THR A 54 -13.34 -16.64 34.37
N LEU A 55 -14.29 -16.17 35.17
CA LEU A 55 -15.25 -15.12 34.79
C LEU A 55 -14.58 -13.75 34.65
N ASP A 56 -13.60 -13.41 35.48
CA ASP A 56 -12.83 -12.16 35.40
C ASP A 56 -11.90 -12.14 34.18
N GLN A 57 -11.41 -13.31 33.73
CA GLN A 57 -10.69 -13.43 32.46
C GLN A 57 -11.62 -13.32 31.25
N LEU A 58 -12.86 -13.82 31.34
CA LEU A 58 -13.90 -13.70 30.32
C LEU A 58 -14.56 -12.30 30.26
N THR A 59 -14.55 -11.55 31.36
CA THR A 59 -15.16 -10.21 31.46
C THR A 59 -14.16 -9.07 31.30
N LYS A 60 -12.87 -9.35 31.07
CA LYS A 60 -11.96 -8.32 30.57
C LYS A 60 -12.55 -7.80 29.26
N PRO A 61 -12.92 -6.51 29.17
CA PRO A 61 -13.40 -5.96 27.91
C PRO A 61 -12.30 -6.22 26.88
N ALA A 62 -12.68 -6.85 25.77
CA ALA A 62 -11.79 -6.94 24.62
C ALA A 62 -11.22 -5.54 24.41
N LYS A 63 -9.88 -5.42 24.34
CA LYS A 63 -9.29 -4.13 24.00
C LYS A 63 -9.92 -3.72 22.67
N LEU A 64 -10.58 -2.57 22.66
CA LEU A 64 -11.16 -1.96 21.47
C LEU A 64 -10.21 -0.83 21.08
N HIS A 65 -9.87 -0.77 19.80
CA HIS A 65 -9.11 0.35 19.26
C HIS A 65 -10.10 1.40 18.74
N PHE A 66 -10.13 2.59 19.33
CA PHE A 66 -10.91 3.69 18.77
C PHE A 66 -10.06 4.38 17.71
N ALA A 67 -10.53 4.39 16.47
CA ALA A 67 -9.81 5.00 15.36
C ALA A 67 -9.80 6.52 15.53
N GLU A 68 -8.63 7.14 15.40
CA GLU A 68 -8.50 8.58 15.47
C GLU A 68 -8.59 9.20 14.07
N ARG A 69 -9.60 10.03 13.85
CA ARG A 69 -9.69 10.82 12.61
C ARG A 69 -8.64 11.92 12.64
N LYS A 70 -7.47 11.66 12.05
CA LYS A 70 -6.45 12.68 11.86
C LYS A 70 -7.00 13.77 10.94
N PRO A 71 -7.01 15.06 11.34
CA PRO A 71 -7.38 16.12 10.43
C PRO A 71 -6.39 16.08 9.28
N ALA A 72 -6.90 15.91 8.06
CA ALA A 72 -6.06 15.93 6.87
C ALA A 72 -5.32 17.27 6.83
N SER A 73 -4.00 17.22 6.94
CA SER A 73 -3.14 18.39 6.73
C SER A 73 -3.09 18.64 5.23
N TYR A 74 -4.11 19.35 4.73
CA TYR A 74 -4.23 19.74 3.33
C TYR A 74 -3.18 20.79 2.91
N ASP A 75 -2.48 21.41 3.87
CA ASP A 75 -1.44 22.43 3.63
C ASP A 75 -0.18 21.92 2.91
N GLN A 76 -0.06 20.62 2.65
CA GLN A 76 1.15 19.99 2.07
C GLN A 76 0.85 18.95 0.98
N LEU A 77 -0.33 18.99 0.35
CA LEU A 77 -0.54 18.21 -0.88
C LEU A 77 0.07 19.01 -2.04
N ASP A 78 0.93 18.38 -2.84
CA ASP A 78 1.47 18.94 -4.08
C ASP A 78 0.40 19.07 -5.20
N HIS A 79 -0.86 18.79 -4.86
CA HIS A 79 -2.03 18.94 -5.72
C HIS A 79 -3.04 19.89 -5.05
N PRO A 80 -3.65 20.82 -5.81
CA PRO A 80 -4.77 21.60 -5.30
C PRO A 80 -5.91 20.64 -4.90
N GLU A 81 -6.67 21.00 -3.87
CA GLU A 81 -7.78 20.24 -3.26
C GLU A 81 -8.37 19.16 -4.19
N LEU A 82 -8.32 17.89 -3.75
CA LEU A 82 -8.93 16.74 -4.42
C LEU A 82 -10.45 16.92 -4.44
N ASP A 83 -10.96 17.77 -5.33
CA ASP A 83 -12.38 17.89 -5.61
C ASP A 83 -12.81 16.77 -6.55
N LEU A 84 -14.07 16.35 -6.46
CA LEU A 84 -14.69 15.33 -7.32
C LEU A 84 -14.46 15.62 -8.80
N ALA A 85 -14.53 16.90 -9.20
CA ALA A 85 -14.29 17.31 -10.58
C ALA A 85 -12.84 17.08 -11.05
N SER A 86 -11.86 17.08 -10.14
CA SER A 86 -10.46 16.79 -10.44
C SER A 86 -10.22 15.29 -10.60
N LEU A 87 -10.83 14.48 -9.75
CA LEU A 87 -10.78 13.01 -9.81
C LEU A 87 -11.45 12.48 -11.08
N ASP A 88 -12.59 13.04 -11.47
CA ASP A 88 -13.31 12.65 -12.68
C ASP A 88 -12.46 12.87 -13.95
N LYS A 89 -11.78 14.01 -14.03
CA LYS A 89 -10.85 14.32 -15.13
C LYS A 89 -9.63 13.40 -15.14
N ALA A 90 -9.12 13.04 -13.96
CA ALA A 90 -8.00 12.12 -13.83
C ALA A 90 -8.40 10.72 -14.29
N TYR A 91 -9.57 10.22 -13.87
CA TYR A 91 -10.15 8.95 -14.32
C TYR A 91 -10.29 8.89 -15.84
N ASP A 92 -10.92 9.91 -16.44
CA ASP A 92 -11.14 10.01 -17.87
C ASP A 92 -9.83 9.99 -18.68
N LYS A 93 -8.75 10.53 -18.12
CA LYS A 93 -7.43 10.52 -18.73
C LYS A 93 -6.81 9.13 -18.63
N LEU A 94 -6.84 8.52 -17.44
CA LEU A 94 -6.30 7.19 -17.15
C LEU A 94 -6.96 6.08 -17.98
N GLU A 95 -8.26 6.17 -18.28
CA GLU A 95 -8.93 5.21 -19.17
C GLU A 95 -8.42 5.24 -20.62
N ARG A 96 -7.80 6.34 -21.04
CA ARG A 96 -7.29 6.55 -22.41
C ARG A 96 -5.78 6.31 -22.53
N GLU A 97 -5.11 5.89 -21.46
CA GLU A 97 -3.67 5.65 -21.48
C GLU A 97 -3.35 4.30 -22.13
N GLU A 98 -2.34 4.28 -23.01
CA GLU A 98 -1.80 3.06 -23.61
C GLU A 98 -0.58 2.58 -22.84
N SER A 99 -0.38 1.26 -22.79
CA SER A 99 0.80 0.64 -22.20
C SER A 99 2.06 1.08 -22.95
N SER A 100 3.10 1.50 -22.24
CA SER A 100 4.32 1.99 -22.85
C SER A 100 5.57 1.37 -22.23
N SER A 101 6.58 1.10 -23.07
CA SER A 101 7.85 0.54 -22.61
C SER A 101 8.65 1.60 -21.85
N PHE A 102 9.26 1.22 -20.74
CA PHE A 102 10.19 2.05 -20.00
C PHE A 102 11.65 1.73 -20.37
N PRO A 103 12.55 2.73 -20.52
CA PRO A 103 13.96 2.47 -20.77
C PRO A 103 14.67 1.91 -19.52
N GLU A 104 15.75 1.15 -19.74
CA GLU A 104 16.67 0.78 -18.65
C GLU A 104 17.43 2.03 -18.18
N LEU A 105 17.29 2.33 -16.89
CA LEU A 105 17.85 3.54 -16.27
C LEU A 105 18.88 3.18 -15.18
N GLU A 106 20.04 3.82 -15.23
CA GLU A 106 21.07 3.74 -14.21
C GLU A 106 21.03 5.00 -13.34
N PHE A 107 20.58 4.85 -12.10
CA PHE A 107 20.55 5.90 -11.10
C PHE A 107 21.96 6.34 -10.67
N PHE A 108 22.20 7.66 -10.63
CA PHE A 108 23.49 8.21 -10.20
C PHE A 108 23.40 9.38 -9.21
N GLY A 109 22.21 9.89 -8.88
CA GLY A 109 22.10 10.90 -7.84
C GLY A 109 20.70 11.47 -7.62
N GLN A 110 20.54 12.17 -6.50
CA GLN A 110 19.32 12.88 -6.11
C GLN A 110 19.61 14.36 -5.90
N MET A 111 18.65 15.24 -6.22
CA MET A 111 18.71 16.66 -5.92
C MET A 111 17.47 17.13 -5.14
N HIS A 112 17.74 17.98 -4.13
CA HIS A 112 16.75 18.62 -3.26
C HIS A 112 15.76 17.67 -2.55
N GLY A 113 16.05 16.37 -2.49
CA GLY A 113 15.10 15.40 -1.94
C GLY A 113 13.83 15.24 -2.79
N THR A 114 13.88 15.62 -4.07
CA THR A 114 12.68 15.69 -4.94
C THR A 114 12.94 15.06 -6.30
N TYR A 115 14.12 15.27 -6.89
CA TYR A 115 14.43 14.80 -8.24
C TYR A 115 15.48 13.70 -8.20
N LEU A 116 15.23 12.63 -8.94
CA LEU A 116 16.19 11.56 -9.19
C LEU A 116 16.81 11.75 -10.56
N PHE A 117 18.12 11.54 -10.67
CA PHE A 117 18.84 11.56 -11.93
C PHE A 117 19.28 10.15 -12.29
N ALA A 118 18.98 9.78 -13.53
CA ALA A 118 19.41 8.53 -14.10
C ALA A 118 19.92 8.73 -15.53
N GLN A 119 20.83 7.87 -15.96
CA GLN A 119 21.28 7.80 -17.34
C GLN A 119 20.65 6.58 -18.02
N GLY A 120 20.23 6.76 -19.26
CA GLY A 120 19.81 5.65 -20.13
C GLY A 120 20.61 5.67 -21.43
N ARG A 121 20.26 4.80 -22.37
CA ARG A 121 20.96 4.69 -23.67
C ARG A 121 20.93 6.00 -24.47
N ASP A 122 19.83 6.75 -24.36
CA ASP A 122 19.56 7.93 -25.20
C ASP A 122 19.95 9.26 -24.55
N GLY A 123 20.30 9.28 -23.26
CA GLY A 123 20.73 10.49 -22.56
C GLY A 123 20.36 10.54 -21.08
N LEU A 124 20.06 11.76 -20.61
CA LEU A 124 19.78 12.07 -19.20
C LEU A 124 18.27 11.99 -18.93
N TYR A 125 17.91 11.34 -17.83
CA TYR A 125 16.54 11.26 -17.33
C TYR A 125 16.47 11.94 -15.96
N ILE A 126 15.52 12.86 -15.82
CA ILE A 126 15.20 13.55 -14.57
C ILE A 126 13.82 13.09 -14.16
N ILE A 127 13.71 12.44 -13.00
CA ILE A 127 12.48 11.84 -12.51
C ILE A 127 11.99 12.62 -11.30
N ASP A 128 10.72 13.03 -11.29
CA ASP A 128 10.04 13.54 -10.11
C ASP A 128 9.70 12.35 -9.19
N GLN A 129 10.38 12.29 -8.04
CA GLN A 129 10.26 11.20 -7.08
C GLN A 129 8.83 11.04 -6.57
N HIS A 130 8.14 12.16 -6.31
CA HIS A 130 6.78 12.15 -5.80
C HIS A 130 5.84 11.57 -6.86
N ALA A 131 5.87 12.13 -8.07
CA ALA A 131 5.04 11.67 -9.18
C ALA A 131 5.29 10.20 -9.56
N ALA A 132 6.55 9.76 -9.53
CA ALA A 132 6.92 8.36 -9.80
C ALA A 132 6.28 7.41 -8.78
N GLN A 133 6.30 7.77 -7.50
CA GLN A 133 5.70 6.94 -6.47
C GLN A 133 4.19 6.94 -6.50
N GLU A 134 3.56 8.08 -6.80
CA GLU A 134 2.11 8.12 -7.02
C GLU A 134 1.71 7.14 -8.12
N ARG A 135 2.45 7.10 -9.24
CA ARG A 135 2.18 6.16 -10.33
C ARG A 135 2.34 4.71 -9.88
N VAL A 136 3.46 4.34 -9.26
CA VAL A 136 3.69 2.97 -8.77
C VAL A 136 2.59 2.52 -7.81
N LYS A 137 2.26 3.35 -6.80
CA LYS A 137 1.23 3.03 -5.81
C LYS A 137 -0.15 2.97 -6.42
N TYR A 138 -0.47 3.86 -7.36
CA TYR A 138 -1.76 3.83 -8.05
C TYR A 138 -1.99 2.52 -8.77
N GLU A 139 -1.00 2.01 -9.51
CA GLU A 139 -1.15 0.76 -10.24
C GLU A 139 -1.25 -0.44 -9.30
N GLU A 140 -0.45 -0.46 -8.23
CA GLU A 140 -0.55 -1.45 -7.15
C GLU A 140 -1.95 -1.46 -6.52
N TYR A 141 -2.49 -0.30 -6.14
CA TYR A 141 -3.84 -0.21 -5.57
C TYR A 141 -4.92 -0.51 -6.60
N ARG A 142 -4.77 -0.07 -7.85
CA ARG A 142 -5.74 -0.35 -8.91
C ARG A 142 -5.86 -1.86 -9.15
N GLU A 143 -4.74 -2.57 -9.15
CA GLU A 143 -4.73 -4.02 -9.26
C GLU A 143 -5.30 -4.67 -8.00
N SER A 144 -4.88 -4.24 -6.80
CA SER A 144 -5.32 -4.83 -5.52
C SER A 144 -6.81 -4.62 -5.24
N ILE A 145 -7.36 -3.46 -5.56
CA ILE A 145 -8.78 -3.13 -5.42
C ILE A 145 -9.60 -3.72 -6.58
N GLY A 146 -8.98 -3.85 -7.76
CA GLY A 146 -9.60 -4.41 -8.96
C GLY A 146 -9.75 -5.93 -8.91
N ASN A 147 -8.73 -6.62 -8.41
CA ASN A 147 -8.70 -8.06 -8.24
C ASN A 147 -9.47 -8.42 -6.97
N VAL A 148 -10.55 -9.20 -7.15
CA VAL A 148 -11.46 -9.63 -6.08
C VAL A 148 -10.84 -10.79 -5.27
N ASP A 149 -9.55 -10.71 -4.97
CA ASP A 149 -8.98 -11.59 -3.96
C ASP A 149 -9.50 -11.08 -2.60
N GLN A 150 -10.66 -11.61 -2.19
CA GLN A 150 -11.31 -11.30 -0.91
C GLN A 150 -10.54 -11.90 0.27
N SER A 151 -9.24 -12.13 0.13
CA SER A 151 -8.39 -12.55 1.23
C SER A 151 -8.37 -11.45 2.29
N GLN A 152 -8.89 -11.80 3.46
CA GLN A 152 -9.00 -10.92 4.63
C GLN A 152 -7.99 -11.34 5.69
N GLN A 153 -7.47 -10.35 6.40
CA GLN A 153 -6.69 -10.52 7.62
C GLN A 153 -7.54 -10.14 8.82
N GLN A 154 -7.73 -11.09 9.74
CA GLN A 154 -8.46 -10.85 10.98
C GLN A 154 -7.60 -10.07 11.98
N LEU A 155 -8.19 -9.04 12.57
CA LEU A 155 -7.53 -8.20 13.55
C LEU A 155 -7.53 -8.85 14.93
N LEU A 156 -6.40 -8.76 15.63
CA LEU A 156 -6.31 -9.17 17.04
C LEU A 156 -7.16 -8.24 17.95
N VAL A 157 -7.24 -6.97 17.57
CA VAL A 157 -7.95 -5.89 18.26
C VAL A 157 -8.78 -5.16 17.22
N PRO A 158 -10.12 -5.17 17.29
CA PRO A 158 -10.96 -4.52 16.30
C PRO A 158 -10.91 -2.99 16.41
N TYR A 159 -11.09 -2.31 15.27
CA TYR A 159 -11.17 -0.86 15.19
C TYR A 159 -12.62 -0.38 15.26
N ILE A 160 -12.86 0.70 16.00
CA ILE A 160 -14.14 1.41 16.07
C ILE A 160 -13.97 2.76 15.37
N PHE A 161 -14.82 3.00 14.38
CA PHE A 161 -14.87 4.24 13.62
C PHE A 161 -16.14 5.01 14.00
N GLU A 162 -15.96 6.26 14.43
CA GLU A 162 -17.07 7.16 14.75
C GLU A 162 -17.27 8.20 13.63
N PHE A 163 -18.54 8.47 13.29
CA PHE A 163 -18.93 9.44 12.28
C PHE A 163 -20.02 10.39 12.81
N PRO A 164 -20.16 11.60 12.24
CA PRO A 164 -21.32 12.45 12.47
C PRO A 164 -22.63 11.74 12.11
N ALA A 165 -23.73 12.08 12.79
CA ALA A 165 -25.02 11.37 12.61
C ALA A 165 -25.56 11.40 11.17
N ASP A 166 -25.39 12.52 10.45
CA ASP A 166 -25.79 12.65 9.04
C ASP A 166 -24.93 11.76 8.13
N ASP A 167 -23.62 11.72 8.37
CA ASP A 167 -22.68 10.88 7.61
C ASP A 167 -22.91 9.39 7.88
N ALA A 168 -23.09 9.00 9.14
CA ALA A 168 -23.36 7.62 9.52
C ALA A 168 -24.65 7.10 8.86
N LEU A 169 -25.69 7.92 8.76
CA LEU A 169 -26.93 7.54 8.09
C LEU A 169 -26.71 7.26 6.60
N ARG A 170 -25.96 8.12 5.90
CA ARG A 170 -25.64 7.95 4.48
C ARG A 170 -24.69 6.77 4.22
N LEU A 171 -23.75 6.54 5.13
CA LEU A 171 -22.81 5.43 5.05
C LEU A 171 -23.54 4.09 5.16
N ARG A 172 -24.54 3.95 6.04
CA ARG A 172 -25.35 2.73 6.16
C ARG A 172 -25.95 2.28 4.83
N GLU A 173 -26.47 3.22 4.04
CA GLU A 173 -27.07 2.92 2.73
C GLU A 173 -26.02 2.50 1.68
N ARG A 174 -24.75 2.78 1.93
CA ARG A 174 -23.62 2.61 0.99
C ARG A 174 -22.61 1.56 1.43
N MET A 175 -22.82 0.89 2.56
CA MET A 175 -21.98 -0.22 3.03
C MET A 175 -21.70 -1.29 1.96
N PRO A 176 -22.67 -1.70 1.11
CA PRO A 176 -22.39 -2.68 0.06
C PRO A 176 -21.25 -2.29 -0.88
N LEU A 177 -21.03 -0.98 -1.14
CA LEU A 177 -19.93 -0.51 -1.99
C LEU A 177 -18.56 -0.64 -1.29
N LEU A 178 -18.51 -0.57 0.04
CA LEU A 178 -17.28 -0.87 0.80
C LEU A 178 -16.97 -2.37 0.79
N GLU A 179 -18.00 -3.20 0.91
CA GLU A 179 -17.84 -4.66 0.89
C GLU A 179 -17.24 -5.13 -0.45
N GLU A 180 -17.60 -4.47 -1.55
CA GLU A 180 -17.04 -4.76 -2.89
C GLU A 180 -15.56 -4.40 -3.05
N VAL A 181 -15.00 -3.55 -2.19
CA VAL A 181 -13.55 -3.30 -2.11
C VAL A 181 -12.90 -4.11 -0.97
N GLY A 182 -13.64 -5.04 -0.37
CA GLY A 182 -13.17 -5.96 0.67
C GLY A 182 -13.19 -5.36 2.07
N VAL A 183 -13.90 -4.26 2.30
CA VAL A 183 -14.01 -3.62 3.61
C VAL A 183 -15.37 -3.91 4.23
N PHE A 184 -15.36 -4.65 5.34
CA PHE A 184 -16.57 -5.07 6.04
C PHE A 184 -16.74 -4.32 7.36
N LEU A 185 -17.52 -3.24 7.32
CA LEU A 185 -17.89 -2.46 8.50
C LEU A 185 -19.25 -2.93 9.03
N ALA A 186 -19.32 -3.24 10.31
CA ALA A 186 -20.57 -3.59 10.99
C ALA A 186 -21.01 -2.47 11.94
N GLU A 187 -22.30 -2.25 12.12
CA GLU A 187 -22.79 -1.28 13.09
C GLU A 187 -22.44 -1.69 14.53
N TYR A 188 -21.94 -0.72 15.32
CA TYR A 188 -21.52 -0.93 16.70
C TYR A 188 -21.92 0.27 17.58
N GLY A 189 -23.22 0.44 17.82
CA GLY A 189 -23.75 1.55 18.62
C GLY A 189 -24.25 2.72 17.78
N GLU A 190 -24.40 3.89 18.39
CA GLU A 190 -24.91 5.09 17.71
C GLU A 190 -23.78 5.76 16.92
N ASN A 191 -23.94 5.82 15.59
CA ASN A 191 -23.00 6.45 14.65
C ASN A 191 -21.58 5.86 14.66
N GLN A 192 -21.46 4.60 15.08
CA GLN A 192 -20.20 3.88 15.20
C GLN A 192 -20.23 2.61 14.37
N PHE A 193 -19.09 2.31 13.74
CA PHE A 193 -18.87 1.10 12.97
C PHE A 193 -17.65 0.36 13.49
N ILE A 194 -17.71 -0.98 13.51
CA ILE A 194 -16.62 -1.85 13.92
C ILE A 194 -16.02 -2.58 12.71
N LEU A 195 -14.69 -2.56 12.62
CA LEU A 195 -13.89 -3.32 11.68
C LEU A 195 -13.20 -4.46 12.43
N ARG A 196 -13.42 -5.70 11.99
CA ARG A 196 -12.81 -6.91 12.58
C ARG A 196 -11.77 -7.57 11.68
N GLU A 197 -11.83 -7.27 10.40
CA GLU A 197 -10.94 -7.80 9.37
C GLU A 197 -10.72 -6.74 8.30
N HIS A 198 -9.57 -6.80 7.64
CA HIS A 198 -9.22 -5.88 6.55
C HIS A 198 -8.58 -6.64 5.39
N PRO A 199 -8.62 -6.09 4.15
CA PRO A 199 -7.93 -6.70 3.02
C PRO A 199 -6.43 -6.84 3.24
N ILE A 200 -5.84 -7.95 2.78
CA ILE A 200 -4.39 -8.21 2.93
C ILE A 200 -3.51 -7.13 2.28
N TRP A 201 -3.98 -6.53 1.18
CA TRP A 201 -3.25 -5.48 0.48
C TRP A 201 -3.17 -4.16 1.27
N MET A 202 -3.99 -3.98 2.30
CA MET A 202 -3.96 -2.80 3.16
C MET A 202 -3.01 -3.05 4.34
N ALA A 203 -1.95 -2.23 4.45
CA ALA A 203 -1.04 -2.32 5.58
C ALA A 203 -1.72 -1.87 6.89
N GLU A 204 -1.32 -2.45 8.02
CA GLU A 204 -1.97 -2.25 9.32
C GLU A 204 -1.90 -0.78 9.77
N GLU A 205 -0.77 -0.12 9.53
CA GLU A 205 -0.54 1.29 9.82
C GLU A 205 -1.43 2.24 9.00
N GLU A 206 -2.05 1.74 7.94
CA GLU A 206 -2.87 2.52 7.02
C GLU A 206 -4.37 2.31 7.22
N ILE A 207 -4.78 1.36 8.08
CA ILE A 207 -6.19 0.98 8.29
C ILE A 207 -7.02 2.20 8.69
N GLU A 208 -6.62 2.93 9.73
CA GLU A 208 -7.41 4.06 10.23
C GLU A 208 -7.64 5.12 9.17
N SER A 209 -6.56 5.60 8.55
CA SER A 209 -6.63 6.61 7.49
C SER A 209 -7.37 6.08 6.26
N GLY A 210 -7.08 4.85 5.83
CA GLY A 210 -7.65 4.27 4.62
C GLY A 210 -9.16 4.09 4.72
N ILE A 211 -9.66 3.62 5.87
CA ILE A 211 -11.10 3.46 6.08
C ILE A 211 -11.82 4.81 6.13
N TYR A 212 -11.28 5.80 6.86
CA TYR A 212 -11.86 7.14 6.85
C TYR A 212 -11.89 7.74 5.44
N GLU A 213 -10.83 7.54 4.66
CA GLU A 213 -10.72 8.01 3.27
C GLU A 213 -11.74 7.37 2.35
N MET A 214 -11.95 6.07 2.44
CA MET A 214 -12.98 5.35 1.70
C MET A 214 -14.38 5.83 2.05
N CYS A 215 -14.66 6.00 3.34
CA CYS A 215 -15.94 6.53 3.82
C CYS A 215 -16.17 7.97 3.33
N ASP A 216 -15.16 8.83 3.42
CA ASP A 216 -15.24 10.22 2.95
C ASP A 216 -15.49 10.29 1.43
N MET A 217 -14.82 9.42 0.66
CA MET A 217 -15.04 9.28 -0.77
C MET A 217 -16.49 8.91 -1.08
N LEU A 218 -17.01 7.90 -0.37
CA LEU A 218 -18.39 7.47 -0.51
C LEU A 218 -19.38 8.55 -0.13
N LEU A 219 -19.09 9.40 0.85
CA LEU A 219 -19.96 10.51 1.24
C LEU A 219 -19.96 11.64 0.21
N LEU A 220 -18.82 11.89 -0.44
CA LEU A 220 -18.67 12.90 -1.49
C LEU A 220 -19.39 12.51 -2.79
N THR A 221 -19.33 11.24 -3.15
CA THR A 221 -19.89 10.75 -4.41
C THR A 221 -21.42 10.57 -4.31
N LYS A 222 -22.17 10.92 -5.37
CA LYS A 222 -23.65 10.81 -5.37
C LYS A 222 -24.15 9.50 -5.96
N GLU A 223 -23.60 9.10 -7.10
CA GLU A 223 -23.85 7.85 -7.80
C GLU A 223 -22.58 7.51 -8.60
N VAL A 224 -22.01 6.32 -8.40
CA VAL A 224 -20.77 5.92 -9.07
C VAL A 224 -20.90 4.49 -9.56
N SER A 225 -20.50 4.25 -10.80
CA SER A 225 -20.15 2.90 -11.23
C SER A 225 -19.02 2.37 -10.35
N ILE A 226 -19.12 1.12 -9.91
CA ILE A 226 -18.12 0.45 -9.07
C ILE A 226 -16.72 0.59 -9.68
N LYS A 227 -16.60 0.43 -11.00
CA LYS A 227 -15.33 0.56 -11.71
C LYS A 227 -14.69 1.95 -11.50
N LYS A 228 -15.52 2.99 -11.56
CA LYS A 228 -15.09 4.38 -11.35
C LYS A 228 -14.75 4.63 -9.90
N TYR A 229 -15.55 4.12 -8.96
CA TYR A 229 -15.26 4.20 -7.52
C TYR A 229 -13.90 3.59 -7.19
N ARG A 230 -13.61 2.38 -7.68
CA ARG A 230 -12.33 1.68 -7.47
C ARG A 230 -11.14 2.48 -7.99
N ALA A 231 -11.27 3.06 -9.18
CA ALA A 231 -10.20 3.85 -9.79
C ALA A 231 -9.97 5.16 -9.04
N GLU A 232 -11.02 5.91 -8.71
CA GLU A 232 -10.91 7.16 -7.93
C GLU A 232 -10.35 6.91 -6.53
N LEU A 233 -10.73 5.78 -5.90
CA LEU A 233 -10.16 5.35 -4.62
C LEU A 233 -8.66 5.06 -4.75
N ALA A 234 -8.25 4.29 -5.76
CA ALA A 234 -6.83 4.02 -6.02
C ALA A 234 -6.03 5.31 -6.26
N ILE A 235 -6.60 6.29 -6.98
CA ILE A 235 -6.00 7.61 -7.15
C ILE A 235 -5.80 8.26 -5.78
N MET A 236 -6.87 8.43 -5.00
CA MET A 236 -6.81 9.10 -3.69
C MET A 236 -5.76 8.48 -2.76
N MET A 237 -5.76 7.15 -2.65
CA MET A 237 -4.83 6.43 -1.78
C MET A 237 -3.39 6.61 -2.24
N SER A 238 -3.15 6.63 -3.56
CA SER A 238 -1.80 6.84 -4.11
C SER A 238 -1.22 8.22 -3.78
N CYS A 239 -2.01 9.31 -3.85
CA CYS A 239 -1.49 10.66 -3.53
C CYS A 239 -1.17 10.78 -2.05
N LYS A 240 -2.09 10.36 -1.17
CA LYS A 240 -1.94 10.55 0.28
C LYS A 240 -0.79 9.74 0.88
N ARG A 241 -0.45 8.62 0.25
CA ARG A 241 0.57 7.69 0.75
C ARG A 241 1.92 7.86 0.04
N SER A 242 2.02 8.65 -1.01
CA SER A 242 3.29 8.91 -1.71
C SER A 242 4.27 9.71 -0.84
N ILE A 243 5.58 9.57 -1.09
CA ILE A 243 6.58 10.37 -0.38
C ILE A 243 6.38 11.85 -0.72
N LYS A 244 6.38 12.69 0.32
CA LYS A 244 6.30 14.15 0.18
C LYS A 244 7.56 14.71 -0.47
N ALA A 245 7.42 15.85 -1.13
CA ALA A 245 8.57 16.63 -1.60
C ALA A 245 9.60 16.86 -0.48
N ASN A 246 10.89 16.94 -0.86
CA ASN A 246 12.02 17.15 0.05
C ASN A 246 12.33 15.98 1.01
N HIS A 247 12.05 14.75 0.59
CA HIS A 247 12.44 13.55 1.33
C HIS A 247 13.61 12.84 0.66
N ARG A 248 14.76 12.83 1.35
CA ARG A 248 15.93 12.10 0.87
C ARG A 248 15.71 10.60 1.00
N ILE A 249 15.89 9.88 -0.10
CA ILE A 249 15.87 8.42 -0.14
C ILE A 249 17.28 7.92 -0.36
N ASP A 250 17.56 6.73 0.15
CA ASP A 250 18.83 6.08 -0.11
C ASP A 250 18.89 5.55 -1.55
N ASP A 251 20.12 5.27 -1.96
CA ASP A 251 20.51 4.77 -3.26
C ASP A 251 19.80 3.47 -3.67
N HIS A 252 19.51 2.58 -2.71
CA HIS A 252 18.82 1.32 -2.99
C HIS A 252 17.33 1.58 -3.22
N SER A 253 16.70 2.39 -2.38
CA SER A 253 15.30 2.81 -2.53
C SER A 253 15.06 3.56 -3.84
N ALA A 254 16.00 4.41 -4.28
CA ALA A 254 15.90 5.10 -5.57
C ALA A 254 15.93 4.13 -6.76
N ARG A 255 16.83 3.14 -6.73
CA ARG A 255 16.89 2.10 -7.77
C ARG A 255 15.64 1.23 -7.79
N GLN A 256 15.14 0.88 -6.60
CA GLN A 256 13.90 0.12 -6.47
C GLN A 256 12.71 0.88 -7.05
N LEU A 257 12.61 2.19 -6.79
CA LEU A 257 11.55 3.02 -7.37
C LEU A 257 11.61 3.04 -8.91
N LEU A 258 12.80 3.20 -9.49
CA LEU A 258 12.95 3.14 -10.95
C LEU A 258 12.59 1.76 -11.52
N TYR A 259 12.94 0.69 -10.80
CA TYR A 259 12.55 -0.66 -11.17
C TYR A 259 11.02 -0.84 -11.12
N GLN A 260 10.37 -0.45 -10.03
CA GLN A 260 8.92 -0.52 -9.90
C GLN A 260 8.22 0.31 -10.99
N LEU A 261 8.71 1.53 -11.25
CA LEU A 261 8.18 2.38 -12.30
C LEU A 261 8.29 1.70 -13.68
N SER A 262 9.37 0.95 -13.95
CA SER A 262 9.52 0.20 -15.20
C SER A 262 8.51 -0.93 -15.41
N GLN A 263 7.88 -1.40 -14.32
CA GLN A 263 6.85 -2.44 -14.37
C GLN A 263 5.45 -1.85 -14.54
N CYS A 264 5.30 -0.53 -14.43
CA CYS A 264 4.02 0.12 -14.61
C CYS A 264 3.57 0.14 -16.07
N ASP A 265 2.27 0.06 -16.31
CA ASP A 265 1.66 0.20 -17.63
C ASP A 265 1.96 1.59 -18.23
N ASN A 266 1.84 2.65 -17.42
CA ASN A 266 2.18 4.00 -17.84
C ASN A 266 3.17 4.69 -16.88
N PRO A 267 4.48 4.57 -17.12
CA PRO A 267 5.51 5.17 -16.28
C PRO A 267 5.74 6.67 -16.52
N TYR A 268 5.10 7.28 -17.52
CA TYR A 268 5.41 8.65 -17.96
C TYR A 268 4.53 9.72 -17.32
N ASN A 269 3.36 9.35 -16.80
CA ASN A 269 2.40 10.29 -16.22
C ASN A 269 1.97 9.83 -14.82
N CYS A 270 1.82 10.75 -13.86
CA CYS A 270 1.20 10.41 -12.59
C CYS A 270 -0.32 10.26 -12.76
N PRO A 271 -1.04 9.73 -11.76
CA PRO A 271 -2.50 9.55 -11.83
C PRO A 271 -3.28 10.85 -12.09
N HIS A 272 -2.73 11.98 -11.65
CA HIS A 272 -3.29 13.32 -11.88
C HIS A 272 -2.86 13.94 -13.21
N GLY A 273 -2.01 13.24 -13.97
CA GLY A 273 -1.59 13.62 -15.31
C GLY A 273 -0.32 14.47 -15.42
N ARG A 274 0.39 14.77 -14.32
CA ARG A 274 1.72 15.41 -14.36
C ARG A 274 2.75 14.46 -14.98
N PRO A 275 3.77 14.95 -15.70
CA PRO A 275 4.85 14.10 -16.19
C PRO A 275 5.69 13.57 -15.02
N VAL A 276 6.01 12.27 -15.04
CA VAL A 276 6.86 11.61 -14.05
C VAL A 276 8.34 11.86 -14.35
N LEU A 277 8.69 11.94 -15.63
CA LEU A 277 10.06 12.14 -16.07
C LEU A 277 10.18 13.17 -17.19
N VAL A 278 11.37 13.76 -17.26
CA VAL A 278 11.84 14.59 -18.36
C VAL A 278 13.12 13.96 -18.91
N HIS A 279 13.19 13.81 -20.23
CA HIS A 279 14.32 13.22 -20.92
C HIS A 279 15.04 14.27 -21.76
N PHE A 280 16.38 14.30 -21.65
CA PHE A 280 17.25 15.09 -22.50
C PHE A 280 18.12 14.14 -23.32
N THR A 281 18.00 14.18 -24.64
CA THR A 281 18.86 13.40 -25.51
C THR A 281 20.29 13.93 -25.48
N LYS A 282 21.25 13.11 -25.91
CA LYS A 282 22.64 13.57 -26.11
C LYS A 282 22.71 14.81 -27.01
N SER A 283 21.92 14.86 -28.08
CA SER A 283 21.85 16.01 -28.99
C SER A 283 21.30 17.25 -28.29
N ASP A 284 20.27 17.11 -27.46
CA ASP A 284 19.71 18.25 -26.71
C ASP A 284 20.77 18.85 -25.78
N MET A 285 21.50 18.01 -25.05
CA MET A 285 22.59 18.46 -24.21
C MET A 285 23.70 19.13 -25.04
N GLU A 286 24.09 18.56 -26.18
CA GLU A 286 25.10 19.15 -27.07
C GLU A 286 24.67 20.52 -27.61
N LYS A 287 23.39 20.71 -27.93
CA LYS A 287 22.82 22.01 -28.32
C LYS A 287 22.84 23.00 -27.16
N MET A 288 22.50 22.58 -25.94
CA MET A 288 22.53 23.45 -24.74
C MET A 288 23.95 23.99 -24.47
N PHE A 289 24.99 23.19 -24.71
CA PHE A 289 26.38 23.62 -24.62
C PHE A 289 26.94 24.26 -25.90
N ARG A 290 26.09 24.48 -26.92
CA ARG A 290 26.48 25.03 -28.24
C ARG A 290 27.61 24.24 -28.94
N ARG A 291 27.69 22.93 -28.70
CA ARG A 291 28.63 22.02 -29.38
C ARG A 291 28.20 21.68 -30.79
N ILE A 292 26.90 21.63 -31.03
CA ILE A 292 26.30 21.60 -32.38
C ILE A 292 25.71 22.99 -32.61
N GLN A 293 26.30 23.74 -33.53
CA GLN A 293 25.69 24.98 -34.02
C GLN A 293 24.66 24.59 -35.06
N GLU A 294 23.39 24.95 -34.87
CA GLU A 294 22.48 24.99 -36.01
C GLU A 294 23.07 26.03 -36.97
N ASN A 295 23.37 25.61 -38.20
CA ASN A 295 23.91 26.50 -39.20
C ASN A 295 22.99 27.72 -39.25
N HIS A 296 23.53 28.89 -38.88
CA HIS A 296 22.84 30.15 -39.06
C HIS A 296 22.71 30.39 -40.56
N THR A 297 21.78 29.73 -41.23
CA THR A 297 21.30 30.17 -42.53
C THR A 297 20.67 31.53 -42.25
N SER A 298 21.38 32.58 -42.62
CA SER A 298 20.92 33.94 -42.37
C SER A 298 19.54 34.10 -43.02
N LEU A 299 18.60 34.83 -42.41
CA LEU A 299 17.30 35.15 -43.04
C LEU A 299 17.45 35.83 -44.42
N ARG A 300 18.68 36.30 -44.72
CA ARG A 300 19.13 36.83 -46.01
C ARG A 300 19.26 35.76 -47.11
N GLU A 301 19.61 34.52 -46.77
CA GLU A 301 19.69 33.39 -47.72
C GLU A 301 18.32 32.76 -48.00
N LEU A 302 17.35 32.96 -47.10
CA LEU A 302 15.94 32.56 -47.26
C LEU A 302 15.09 33.58 -48.04
N GLY A 303 15.70 34.62 -48.61
CA GLY A 303 15.03 35.59 -49.48
C GLY A 303 13.94 36.42 -48.80
N LYS A 304 13.99 36.59 -47.47
CA LYS A 304 12.98 37.35 -46.70
C LYS A 304 13.37 38.79 -46.38
N TYR A 305 14.25 39.40 -47.19
CA TYR A 305 14.49 40.84 -47.23
C TYR A 305 14.79 41.29 -48.65
#